data_AF-A0A0V0GP97-F1
#
_entry.id   AF-A0A0V0GP97-F1
#
_cell.length_a   1.000
_cell.length_b   1.000
_cell.length_c   1.000
_cell.angle_alpha   90.00
_cell.angle_beta   90.00
_cell.angle_gamma   90.00
#
_symmetry.space_group_name_H-M   'P 1'
#
loop_
_entity.id
_entity.type
_entity.pdbx_description
1 polymer ?
#
loop_
_entity_poly.entity_id
_entity_poly.type
_entity_poly.pdbx_seq_one_letter_code
_entity_poly.pdbx_strand_id
1 'polypeptide(L)'
;MSHLLQCFAGCSHSGMVDQGRELFREMKNAYGIEPTADHYACIVDLLGRSGHLEEAYQLVNEMPSKYNKIGAWSSLLGACRIHRNVELGEISARNLFELDPHVASHYVLLSNIYSSAGIWDKANMVRRNMKKLE
;
A
#
# COMPACT_ATOMS: atom_id res chain seq x y z
N MET A 1 -6.30 1.77 27.32
CA MET A 1 -6.45 1.28 25.93
C MET A 1 -6.11 2.43 24.96
N SER A 2 -4.90 3.00 25.06
CA SER A 2 -4.52 4.22 24.32
C SER A 2 -3.01 4.55 24.39
N HIS A 3 -2.13 3.56 24.20
CA HIS A 3 -0.67 3.80 24.18
C HIS A 3 0.11 3.04 23.08
N LEU A 4 -0.47 2.87 21.88
CA LEU A 4 0.25 2.27 20.72
C LEU A 4 0.52 3.26 19.57
N LEU A 5 0.46 4.58 19.80
CA LEU A 5 0.62 5.59 18.74
C LEU A 5 1.84 6.52 18.87
N GLN A 6 2.85 6.20 19.69
CA GLN A 6 4.06 7.01 19.77
C GLN A 6 5.33 6.14 19.71
N CYS A 7 5.78 5.81 18.50
CA CYS A 7 7.17 5.38 18.24
C CYS A 7 7.64 5.56 16.79
N PHE A 8 7.13 6.55 16.05
CA PHE A 8 7.53 6.78 14.64
C PHE A 8 8.58 7.88 14.42
N ALA A 9 9.25 8.40 15.45
CA ALA A 9 10.23 9.46 15.28
C ALA A 9 11.62 9.05 15.80
N GLY A 10 12.42 8.49 14.90
CA GLY A 10 13.88 8.55 15.00
C GLY A 10 14.58 7.29 15.48
N CYS A 11 14.85 6.38 14.54
CA CYS A 11 16.04 5.54 14.44
C CYS A 11 16.03 4.94 13.02
N SER A 12 17.20 4.69 12.41
CA SER A 12 17.41 4.26 11.02
C SER A 12 16.22 3.50 10.43
N HIS A 13 15.70 3.91 9.26
CA HIS A 13 14.49 3.34 8.66
C HIS A 13 14.47 1.80 8.65
N SER A 14 15.64 1.15 8.59
CA SER A 14 15.81 -0.30 8.74
C SER A 14 15.33 -0.87 10.09
N GLY A 15 15.64 -0.23 11.22
CA GLY A 15 15.26 -0.73 12.55
C GLY A 15 13.75 -0.70 12.80
N MET A 16 13.06 0.29 12.22
CA MET A 16 11.59 0.36 12.31
C MET A 16 10.91 -0.74 11.49
N VAL A 17 11.48 -1.13 10.35
CA VAL A 17 10.94 -2.21 9.51
C VAL A 17 11.06 -3.55 10.23
N ASP A 18 12.23 -3.87 10.78
CA ASP A 18 12.46 -5.15 11.47
C ASP A 18 11.58 -5.28 12.71
N GLN A 19 11.46 -4.20 13.50
CA GLN A 19 10.53 -4.14 14.62
C GLN A 19 9.08 -4.31 14.19
N GLY A 20 8.67 -3.66 13.09
CA GLY A 20 7.31 -3.80 12.55
C GLY A 20 7.00 -5.24 12.11
N ARG A 21 7.94 -5.91 11.44
CA ARG A 21 7.83 -7.33 11.06
C ARG A 21 7.70 -8.22 12.28
N GLU A 22 8.57 -8.01 13.27
CA GLU A 22 8.57 -8.80 14.50
C GLU A 22 7.25 -8.65 15.26
N LEU A 23 6.79 -7.41 15.48
CA LEU A 23 5.51 -7.13 16.13
C LEU A 23 4.34 -7.79 15.39
N PHE A 24 4.29 -7.67 14.07
CA PHE A 24 3.23 -8.29 13.26
C PHE A 24 3.23 -9.82 13.38
N ARG A 25 4.41 -10.44 13.41
CA ARG A 25 4.56 -11.89 13.61
C ARG A 25 4.17 -12.32 15.02
N GLU A 26 4.59 -11.58 16.03
CA GLU A 26 4.30 -11.87 17.44
C GLU A 26 2.82 -11.76 17.77
N MET A 27 2.08 -10.83 17.14
CA MET A 27 0.63 -10.73 17.31
C MET A 27 -0.03 -12.10 17.21
N LYS A 28 0.27 -12.86 16.15
CA LYS A 28 -0.29 -14.19 15.96
C LYS A 28 0.39 -15.25 16.84
N ASN A 29 1.73 -15.28 16.83
CA ASN A 29 2.47 -16.42 17.39
C ASN A 29 2.62 -16.38 18.92
N ALA A 30 2.83 -15.19 19.49
CA ALA A 30 3.09 -15.01 20.92
C ALA A 30 1.83 -14.58 21.68
N TYR A 31 0.98 -13.75 21.06
CA TYR A 31 -0.18 -13.16 21.73
C TYR A 31 -1.53 -13.76 21.30
N GLY A 32 -1.56 -14.60 20.24
CA GLY A 32 -2.79 -15.21 19.73
C GLY A 32 -3.80 -14.20 19.15
N ILE A 33 -3.34 -13.00 18.79
CA ILE A 33 -4.11 -11.92 18.21
C ILE A 33 -4.08 -12.05 16.69
N GLU A 34 -5.24 -12.28 16.08
CA GLU A 34 -5.37 -12.30 14.62
C GLU A 34 -5.27 -10.87 14.05
N PRO A 35 -4.34 -10.62 13.09
CA PRO A 35 -4.22 -9.30 12.48
C PRO A 35 -5.49 -8.89 11.71
N THR A 36 -5.93 -7.65 11.95
CA THR A 36 -7.08 -7.05 11.24
C THR A 36 -6.65 -6.39 9.94
N ALA A 37 -7.62 -6.00 9.10
CA ALA A 37 -7.36 -5.26 7.86
C ALA A 37 -6.46 -4.03 8.06
N ASP A 38 -6.66 -3.28 9.15
CA ASP A 38 -5.86 -2.09 9.48
C ASP A 38 -4.41 -2.46 9.84
N HIS A 39 -4.19 -3.56 10.56
CA HIS A 39 -2.84 -4.04 10.87
C HIS A 39 -2.09 -4.39 9.58
N TYR A 40 -2.75 -5.09 8.65
CA TYR A 40 -2.20 -5.36 7.32
C TYR A 40 -1.88 -4.08 6.53
N ALA A 41 -2.78 -3.11 6.51
CA ALA A 41 -2.54 -1.84 5.81
C ALA A 41 -1.34 -1.07 6.38
N CYS A 42 -1.17 -1.06 7.70
CA CYS A 42 -0.03 -0.44 8.39
C CYS A 42 1.30 -1.11 8.05
N ILE A 43 1.37 -2.45 8.11
CA ILE A 43 2.62 -3.17 7.82
C ILE A 43 2.97 -3.08 6.32
N VAL A 44 1.97 -3.07 5.43
CA VAL A 44 2.17 -2.85 3.99
C VAL A 44 2.68 -1.43 3.71
N ASP A 45 2.17 -0.40 4.38
CA ASP A 45 2.69 0.98 4.27
C ASP A 45 4.14 1.07 4.76
N LEU A 46 4.46 0.44 5.90
CA LEU A 46 5.81 0.41 6.46
C LEU A 46 6.82 -0.26 5.51
N LEU A 47 6.50 -1.46 5.03
CA LEU A 47 7.32 -2.21 4.09
C LEU A 47 7.48 -1.47 2.76
N GLY A 48 6.36 -0.99 2.21
CA GLY A 48 6.33 -0.31 0.92
C GLY A 48 7.15 0.98 0.92
N ARG A 49 6.98 1.85 1.93
CA ARG A 49 7.76 3.10 2.03
C ARG A 49 9.25 2.83 2.17
N SER A 50 9.62 1.73 2.82
CA SER A 50 11.00 1.32 3.03
C SER A 50 11.63 0.61 1.82
N GLY A 51 10.89 0.42 0.74
CA GLY A 51 11.39 -0.18 -0.52
C GLY A 51 11.19 -1.69 -0.62
N HIS A 52 10.60 -2.33 0.39
CA HIS A 52 10.27 -3.77 0.38
C HIS A 52 8.95 -4.03 -0.35
N LEU A 53 8.84 -3.56 -1.59
CA LEU A 53 7.58 -3.59 -2.35
C LEU A 53 7.06 -5.01 -2.62
N GLU A 54 7.95 -5.95 -2.90
CA GLU A 54 7.56 -7.34 -3.20
C GLU A 54 6.99 -8.04 -1.96
N GLU A 55 7.63 -7.84 -0.80
CA GLU A 55 7.12 -8.34 0.48
C GLU A 55 5.78 -7.69 0.85
N ALA A 56 5.68 -6.38 0.65
CA ALA A 56 4.42 -5.66 0.84
C ALA A 56 3.31 -6.24 -0.06
N TYR A 57 3.60 -6.50 -1.33
CA TYR A 57 2.67 -7.12 -2.28
C TYR A 57 2.23 -8.53 -1.84
N GLN A 58 3.17 -9.39 -1.46
CA GLN A 58 2.87 -10.73 -0.94
C GLN A 58 1.92 -10.66 0.25
N LEU A 59 2.17 -9.74 1.17
CA LEU A 59 1.36 -9.57 2.36
C LEU A 59 -0.08 -9.10 2.06
N VAL A 60 -0.29 -8.25 1.05
CA VAL A 60 -1.65 -7.91 0.59
C VAL A 60 -2.38 -9.15 0.02
N ASN A 61 -1.66 -10.02 -0.69
CA ASN A 61 -2.25 -11.22 -1.26
C ASN A 61 -2.61 -12.25 -0.17
N GLU A 62 -1.78 -12.36 0.87
CA GLU A 62 -2.01 -13.24 2.02
C GLU A 62 -3.16 -12.80 2.94
N MET A 63 -3.61 -11.54 2.84
CA MET A 63 -4.76 -11.06 3.60
C MET A 63 -5.98 -11.99 3.43
N PRO A 64 -6.61 -12.44 4.53
CA PRO A 64 -7.83 -13.23 4.48
C PRO A 64 -8.91 -12.58 3.61
N SER A 65 -9.57 -13.38 2.78
CA SER A 65 -10.59 -12.91 1.81
C SER A 65 -11.76 -12.16 2.44
N LYS A 66 -12.03 -12.39 3.73
CA LYS A 66 -13.05 -11.67 4.51
C LYS A 66 -12.71 -10.19 4.77
N TYR A 67 -11.46 -9.78 4.61
CA TYR A 67 -11.03 -8.41 4.90
C TYR A 67 -11.10 -7.52 3.66
N ASN A 68 -11.46 -6.26 3.89
CA ASN A 68 -11.37 -5.23 2.88
C ASN A 68 -9.89 -4.91 2.62
N LYS A 69 -9.44 -5.11 1.37
CA LYS A 69 -8.05 -4.90 0.95
C LYS A 69 -7.75 -3.49 0.44
N ILE A 70 -8.74 -2.58 0.39
CA ILE A 70 -8.57 -1.21 -0.15
C ILE A 70 -7.40 -0.50 0.52
N GLY A 71 -7.37 -0.44 1.86
CA GLY A 71 -6.29 0.26 2.58
C GLY A 71 -4.89 -0.27 2.25
N ALA A 72 -4.75 -1.60 2.16
CA ALA A 72 -3.46 -2.23 1.87
C ALA A 72 -3.02 -1.99 0.41
N TRP A 73 -3.93 -2.08 -0.56
CA TRP A 73 -3.63 -1.72 -1.95
C TRP A 73 -3.33 -0.23 -2.13
N SER A 74 -4.02 0.66 -1.42
CA SER A 74 -3.75 2.11 -1.44
C SER A 74 -2.35 2.41 -0.90
N SER A 75 -1.95 1.79 0.21
CA SER A 75 -0.60 1.89 0.77
C SER A 75 0.46 1.42 -0.23
N LEU A 76 0.26 0.25 -0.86
CA LEU A 76 1.20 -0.27 -1.85
C LEU A 76 1.29 0.62 -3.09
N LEU A 77 0.17 1.15 -3.60
CA LEU A 77 0.16 2.09 -4.72
C LEU A 77 0.95 3.37 -4.40
N GLY A 78 0.78 3.91 -3.19
CA GLY A 78 1.54 5.06 -2.70
C GLY A 78 3.04 4.79 -2.65
N ALA A 79 3.44 3.60 -2.18
CA ALA A 79 4.83 3.16 -2.16
C ALA A 79 5.42 2.96 -3.57
N CYS A 80 4.66 2.37 -4.49
CA CYS A 80 5.07 2.20 -5.89
C CYS A 80 5.38 3.54 -6.56
N ARG A 81 4.64 4.61 -6.22
CA ARG A 81 4.94 5.98 -6.67
C ARG A 81 6.29 6.48 -6.17
N ILE A 82 6.61 6.26 -4.90
CA ILE A 82 7.88 6.71 -4.28
C ILE A 82 9.06 6.02 -4.97
N HIS A 83 8.95 4.71 -5.17
CA HIS A 83 10.02 3.86 -5.71
C HIS A 83 9.97 3.69 -7.24
N ARG A 84 9.05 4.38 -7.92
CA ARG A 84 8.85 4.35 -9.37
C ARG A 84 8.64 2.93 -9.94
N ASN A 85 8.01 2.05 -9.16
CA ASN A 85 7.68 0.70 -9.62
C ASN A 85 6.35 0.75 -10.39
N VAL A 86 6.45 0.72 -11.72
CA VAL A 86 5.28 0.81 -12.61
C VAL A 86 4.43 -0.46 -12.52
N GLU A 87 5.05 -1.63 -12.50
CA GLU A 87 4.37 -2.93 -12.55
C GLU A 87 3.46 -3.15 -11.33
N LEU A 88 4.01 -3.04 -10.12
CA LEU A 88 3.22 -3.16 -8.89
C LEU A 88 2.24 -1.99 -8.72
N GLY A 89 2.58 -0.81 -9.27
CA GLY A 89 1.65 0.32 -9.34
C GLY A 89 0.41 0.01 -10.18
N GLU A 90 0.58 -0.60 -11.36
CA GLU A 90 -0.52 -1.02 -12.22
C GLU A 90 -1.39 -2.09 -11.57
N ILE A 91 -0.76 -3.10 -10.96
CA ILE A 91 -1.46 -4.18 -10.25
C ILE A 91 -2.29 -3.60 -9.09
N SER A 92 -1.69 -2.73 -8.27
CA SER A 92 -2.37 -2.11 -7.13
C SER A 92 -3.55 -1.26 -7.57
N ALA A 93 -3.36 -0.41 -8.58
CA ALA A 93 -4.44 0.43 -9.09
C ALA A 93 -5.58 -0.38 -9.72
N ARG A 94 -5.28 -1.48 -10.43
CA ARG A 94 -6.31 -2.36 -11.02
C ARG A 94 -7.21 -2.95 -9.94
N ASN A 95 -6.61 -3.51 -8.88
CA ASN A 95 -7.37 -4.04 -7.74
C ASN A 95 -8.22 -2.95 -7.07
N LEU A 96 -7.68 -1.73 -6.93
CA LEU A 96 -8.43 -0.62 -6.36
C LEU A 96 -9.60 -0.18 -7.24
N PHE A 97 -9.46 -0.20 -8.56
CA PHE A 97 -10.58 0.13 -9.46
C PHE A 97 -11.67 -0.94 -9.46
N GLU A 98 -11.32 -2.20 -9.22
CA GLU A 98 -12.30 -3.28 -9.06
C GLU A 98 -13.04 -3.18 -7.71
N LEU A 99 -12.33 -2.79 -6.64
CA LEU A 99 -12.89 -2.68 -5.29
C LEU A 99 -13.66 -1.37 -5.07
N ASP A 100 -13.13 -0.25 -5.55
CA ASP A 100 -13.69 1.09 -5.38
C ASP A 100 -13.27 2.04 -6.53
N PRO A 101 -14.04 2.06 -7.64
CA PRO A 101 -13.72 2.83 -8.84
C PRO A 101 -13.93 4.34 -8.70
N HIS A 102 -14.54 4.83 -7.60
CA HIS A 102 -14.92 6.24 -7.48
C HIS A 102 -13.86 7.10 -6.77
N VAL A 103 -12.75 6.50 -6.33
CA VAL A 103 -11.69 7.19 -5.59
C VAL A 103 -10.70 7.84 -6.55
N ALA A 104 -10.90 9.14 -6.81
CA ALA A 104 -10.07 9.94 -7.72
C ALA A 104 -8.56 9.89 -7.37
N SER A 105 -8.21 9.80 -6.09
CA SER A 105 -6.80 9.77 -5.66
C SER A 105 -6.04 8.55 -6.21
N HIS A 106 -6.69 7.41 -6.44
CA HIS A 106 -6.08 6.22 -7.05
C HIS A 106 -5.70 6.46 -8.51
N TYR A 107 -6.55 7.15 -9.27
CA TYR A 107 -6.27 7.57 -10.64
C TYR A 107 -5.11 8.57 -10.70
N VAL A 108 -5.11 9.55 -9.79
CA VAL A 108 -4.02 10.53 -9.69
C VAL A 108 -2.68 9.85 -9.40
N LEU A 109 -2.64 8.91 -8.45
CA LEU A 109 -1.42 8.16 -8.12
C LEU A 109 -0.89 7.36 -9.31
N LEU A 110 -1.75 6.60 -10.00
CA LEU A 110 -1.35 5.82 -11.17
C LEU A 110 -0.86 6.73 -12.32
N SER A 111 -1.54 7.84 -12.58
CA SER A 111 -1.11 8.82 -13.57
C SER A 111 0.27 9.41 -13.25
N ASN A 112 0.55 9.67 -11.97
CA ASN A 112 1.84 10.17 -11.51
C ASN A 112 2.95 9.12 -11.64
N ILE A 113 2.65 7.85 -11.38
CA ILE A 113 3.58 6.73 -11.61
C ILE A 113 3.98 6.66 -13.09
N TYR A 114 3.01 6.74 -14.01
CA TYR A 114 3.31 6.75 -15.43
C TYR A 114 4.09 8.00 -15.86
N SER A 115 3.73 9.16 -15.33
CA SER A 115 4.41 10.44 -15.65
C SER A 115 5.88 10.39 -15.21
N SER A 116 6.17 9.86 -14.02
CA SER A 116 7.55 9.76 -13.52
C SER A 116 8.41 8.73 -14.26
N ALA A 117 7.77 7.77 -14.93
CA ALA A 117 8.41 6.81 -15.81
C ALA A 117 8.49 7.27 -17.29
N GLY A 118 8.01 8.48 -17.62
CA GLY A 118 7.98 8.99 -18.99
C GLY A 118 6.93 8.35 -19.90
N ILE A 119 5.98 7.59 -19.34
CA ILE A 119 4.91 6.89 -20.07
C ILE A 119 3.69 7.82 -20.21
N TRP A 120 3.89 8.93 -20.92
CA TRP A 120 2.93 10.04 -20.98
C TRP A 120 1.56 9.63 -21.54
N ASP A 121 1.52 8.71 -22.50
CA ASP A 121 0.26 8.24 -23.11
C ASP A 121 -0.64 7.55 -22.08
N LYS A 122 -0.07 6.64 -21.27
CA LYS A 122 -0.81 5.99 -20.19
C LYS A 122 -1.22 7.00 -19.10
N ALA A 123 -0.34 7.94 -18.75
CA ALA A 123 -0.65 8.99 -17.79
C ALA A 123 -1.86 9.84 -18.22
N ASN A 124 -1.92 10.22 -19.49
CA ASN A 124 -3.00 11.00 -20.07
C ASN A 124 -4.31 10.20 -20.18
N MET A 125 -4.22 8.92 -20.53
CA MET A 125 -5.37 8.00 -20.53
C MET A 125 -6.03 7.92 -19.15
N VAL A 126 -5.24 7.73 -18.09
CA VAL A 126 -5.77 7.65 -16.71
C VAL A 126 -6.45 8.97 -16.31
N ARG A 127 -5.86 10.13 -16.64
CA ARG A 127 -6.48 11.44 -16.37
C ARG A 127 -7.81 11.64 -17.10
N ARG A 128 -7.94 11.14 -18.34
CA ARG A 128 -9.20 11.20 -19.10
C ARG A 128 -10.26 10.31 -18.47
N ASN A 129 -9.90 9.13 -17.98
CA ASN A 129 -10.84 8.23 -17.32
C ASN A 129 -11.36 8.84 -16.01
N MET A 130 -10.52 9.53 -15.25
CA MET A 130 -10.92 10.24 -14.03
C MET A 130 -12.01 11.29 -14.30
N LYS A 131 -11.89 12.09 -15.36
CA LYS A 131 -12.89 13.11 -15.76
C LYS A 131 -14.25 12.55 -16.17
N LYS A 132 -14.35 11.24 -16.40
CA LYS A 132 -15.63 10.57 -16.72
C LYS A 132 -16.36 10.07 -15.46
N LEU A 133 -15.74 10.19 -14.29
CA LEU A 133 -16.31 9.82 -12.99
C LEU A 133 -17.04 10.99 -12.30
N GLU A 134 -16.84 12.22 -12.80
CA GLU A 134 -17.51 13.47 -12.38
C GLU A 134 -18.81 13.67 -13.17
#